data_AF-A0A9D7FVH7-F1
#
_entry.id   AF-A0A9D7FVH7-F1
#
_cell.length_a   1.000
_cell.length_b   1.000
_cell.length_c   1.000
_cell.angle_alpha   90.00
_cell.angle_beta   90.00
_cell.angle_gamma   90.00
#
_symmetry.space_group_name_H-M   'P 1'
#
loop_
_entity.id
_entity.type
_entity.pdbx_description
1 polymer ?
#
loop_
_entity_poly.entity_id
_entity_poly.type
_entity_poly.pdbx_seq_one_letter_code
_entity_poly.pdbx_strand_id
1 'polypeptide(L)'
;MENSNSTLRVIGALVIGAVAGAAIGVLFAPDKGSRTRRKIADGVSDLTDDIKSKLKREARDLRKQAEDLESMAEEKLDDLTNNIKHKAESFKNNH
;
A
#
# COMPACT_ATOMS: atom_id res chain seq x y z
N MET A 1 -3.12 4.73 -22.75
CA MET A 1 -3.26 5.22 -21.35
C MET A 1 -3.60 4.02 -20.49
N GLU A 2 -2.63 3.12 -20.41
CA GLU A 2 -2.37 2.18 -19.31
C GLU A 2 -2.28 2.93 -17.97
N ASN A 3 -2.59 2.28 -16.84
CA ASN A 3 -2.21 2.74 -15.47
C ASN A 3 -2.49 1.73 -14.33
N SER A 4 -2.63 0.44 -14.62
CA SER A 4 -3.74 -0.31 -14.02
C SER A 4 -3.57 -1.01 -12.62
N ASN A 5 -3.51 -2.34 -12.39
CA ASN A 5 -3.58 -2.96 -11.00
C ASN A 5 -2.41 -2.65 -10.05
N SER A 6 -1.53 -1.75 -10.49
CA SER A 6 -0.89 -0.66 -9.75
C SER A 6 -1.62 -0.15 -8.52
N THR A 7 -2.94 -0.25 -8.44
CA THR A 7 -3.71 0.23 -7.27
C THR A 7 -4.24 -0.90 -6.38
N LEU A 8 -4.27 -2.18 -6.79
CA LEU A 8 -4.72 -3.31 -5.94
C LEU A 8 -3.58 -4.14 -5.34
N ARG A 9 -2.51 -4.41 -6.10
CA ARG A 9 -1.25 -4.89 -5.49
C ARG A 9 -0.71 -3.84 -4.52
N VAL A 10 -1.03 -2.56 -4.78
CA VAL A 10 -0.93 -1.44 -3.85
C VAL A 10 -1.96 -1.50 -2.71
N ILE A 11 -3.29 -1.59 -2.91
CA ILE A 11 -4.23 -1.62 -1.77
C ILE A 11 -4.01 -2.84 -0.86
N GLY A 12 -3.64 -4.00 -1.40
CA GLY A 12 -3.24 -5.18 -0.61
C GLY A 12 -1.92 -4.95 0.15
N ALA A 13 -0.90 -4.38 -0.50
CA ALA A 13 0.34 -3.98 0.17
C ALA A 13 0.16 -2.75 1.10
N LEU A 14 -0.90 -1.96 0.93
CA LEU A 14 -1.31 -0.85 1.80
C LEU A 14 -2.18 -1.35 2.94
N VAL A 15 -2.92 -2.45 2.82
CA VAL A 15 -3.71 -3.03 3.92
C VAL A 15 -2.82 -3.95 4.75
N ILE A 16 -1.99 -4.79 4.13
CA ILE A 16 -0.96 -5.55 4.84
C ILE A 16 0.12 -4.59 5.35
N GLY A 17 0.47 -3.55 4.60
CA GLY A 17 1.36 -2.46 5.04
C GLY A 17 0.73 -1.49 6.04
N ALA A 18 -0.59 -1.32 6.09
CA ALA A 18 -1.28 -0.57 7.14
C ALA A 18 -1.62 -1.44 8.35
N VAL A 19 -1.76 -2.76 8.22
CA VAL A 19 -1.91 -3.67 9.38
C VAL A 19 -0.54 -3.93 10.00
N ALA A 20 0.51 -4.17 9.22
CA ALA A 20 1.88 -4.19 9.71
C ALA A 20 2.34 -2.80 10.17
N GLY A 21 2.02 -1.74 9.41
CA GLY A 21 2.36 -0.36 9.76
C GLY A 21 1.56 0.19 10.94
N ALA A 22 0.30 -0.18 11.12
CA ALA A 22 -0.45 0.12 12.34
C ALA A 22 -0.05 -0.80 13.50
N ALA A 23 0.33 -2.07 13.26
CA ALA A 23 0.87 -2.91 14.33
C ALA A 23 2.19 -2.31 14.85
N ILE A 24 3.12 -1.95 13.95
CA ILE A 24 4.37 -1.25 14.28
C ILE A 24 4.09 0.11 14.92
N GLY A 25 3.19 0.91 14.34
CA GLY A 25 2.83 2.24 14.83
C GLY A 25 2.09 2.24 16.18
N VAL A 26 1.31 1.20 16.47
CA VAL A 26 0.65 0.98 17.78
C VAL A 26 1.63 0.39 18.80
N LEU A 27 2.63 -0.40 18.39
CA LEU A 27 3.71 -0.86 19.27
C LEU A 27 4.70 0.25 19.65
N PHE A 28 4.92 1.23 18.76
CA PHE A 28 5.80 2.38 19.00
C PHE A 28 5.13 3.52 19.79
N ALA A 29 3.79 3.56 19.88
CA ALA A 29 3.04 4.68 20.44
C ALA A 29 2.40 4.33 21.81
N PRO A 30 2.87 4.92 22.92
CA PRO A 30 2.36 4.59 24.25
C PRO A 30 0.97 5.19 24.56
N ASP A 31 0.03 4.27 24.82
CA ASP A 31 -1.18 4.40 25.64
C ASP A 31 -2.33 5.38 25.25
N LYS A 32 -3.54 5.13 25.77
CA LYS A 32 -4.81 5.76 25.34
C LYS A 32 -5.39 6.75 26.34
N GLY A 33 -5.36 8.04 26.00
CA GLY A 33 -6.13 9.08 26.69
C GLY A 33 -7.61 9.11 26.29
N SER A 34 -8.53 9.09 27.27
CA SER A 34 -10.00 9.12 27.10
C SER A 34 -10.50 10.26 26.17
N ARG A 35 -9.83 11.43 26.20
CA ARG A 35 -10.20 12.62 25.40
C ARG A 35 -9.88 12.46 23.90
N THR A 36 -8.86 11.68 23.54
CA THR A 36 -8.46 11.49 22.14
C THR A 36 -9.52 10.73 21.34
N ARG A 37 -10.18 9.74 21.97
CA ARG A 37 -11.23 8.95 21.31
C ARG A 37 -12.44 9.81 20.89
N ARG A 38 -12.79 10.83 21.67
CA ARG A 38 -13.94 11.70 21.36
C ARG A 38 -13.66 12.68 20.22
N LYS A 39 -12.42 13.20 20.12
CA LYS A 39 -12.02 14.06 18.99
C LYS A 39 -12.01 13.35 17.63
N ILE A 40 -11.69 12.06 17.59
CA ILE A 40 -11.73 11.27 16.33
C ILE A 40 -13.17 11.10 15.85
N ALA A 41 -14.12 10.89 16.77
CA ALA A 41 -15.53 10.70 16.42
C ALA A 41 -16.12 11.94 15.72
N ASP A 42 -15.91 13.13 16.31
CA ASP A 42 -16.48 14.37 15.78
C ASP A 42 -15.83 14.76 14.43
N GLY A 43 -14.51 14.60 14.28
CA GLY A 43 -13.77 15.01 13.06
C GLY A 43 -13.96 14.10 11.83
N VAL A 44 -14.45 12.87 11.99
CA VAL A 44 -14.72 11.96 10.87
C VAL A 44 -16.10 12.19 10.26
N SER A 45 -17.04 12.76 11.02
CA SER A 45 -18.42 13.00 10.57
C SER A 45 -18.48 13.85 9.30
N ASP A 46 -17.82 15.01 9.30
CA ASP A 46 -17.93 15.98 8.21
C ASP A 46 -17.13 15.56 6.97
N LEU A 47 -15.96 14.94 7.17
CA LEU A 47 -15.13 14.41 6.08
C LEU A 47 -15.86 13.31 5.28
N THR A 48 -16.81 12.61 5.90
CA THR A 48 -17.52 11.48 5.30
C THR A 48 -18.43 11.90 4.14
N ASP A 49 -19.15 13.02 4.25
CA ASP A 49 -20.13 13.40 3.22
C ASP A 49 -19.50 13.99 1.94
N ASP A 50 -18.36 14.67 2.07
CA ASP A 50 -17.59 15.17 0.92
C ASP A 50 -16.84 14.05 0.17
N ILE A 51 -16.23 13.10 0.88
CA ILE A 51 -15.62 11.91 0.27
C ILE A 51 -16.70 11.10 -0.49
N LYS A 52 -17.87 10.92 0.12
CA LYS A 52 -19.01 10.17 -0.45
C LYS A 52 -19.47 10.74 -1.80
N SER A 53 -19.40 12.06 -2.00
CA SER A 53 -19.85 12.70 -3.25
C SER A 53 -18.80 12.66 -4.38
N LYS A 54 -17.50 12.71 -4.07
CA LYS A 54 -16.40 12.62 -5.04
C LYS A 54 -16.13 11.19 -5.54
N LEU A 55 -16.05 10.22 -4.62
CA LEU A 55 -15.84 8.81 -4.98
C LEU A 55 -16.92 8.29 -5.95
N LYS A 56 -18.15 8.82 -5.85
CA LYS A 56 -19.28 8.47 -6.72
C LYS A 56 -19.08 8.84 -8.20
N ARG A 57 -18.08 9.66 -8.53
CA ARG A 57 -17.74 10.08 -9.90
C ARG A 57 -16.44 9.43 -10.41
N GLU A 58 -15.42 9.31 -9.57
CA GLU A 58 -14.08 8.78 -9.93
C GLU A 58 -13.97 7.23 -9.88
N ALA A 59 -14.93 6.53 -9.27
CA ALA A 59 -14.89 5.07 -9.11
C ALA A 59 -14.81 4.24 -10.41
N ARG A 60 -15.05 4.84 -11.58
CA ARG A 60 -14.89 4.16 -12.88
C ARG A 60 -13.44 4.12 -13.36
N ASP A 61 -12.60 5.09 -12.97
CA ASP A 61 -11.21 5.19 -13.46
C ASP A 61 -10.22 4.47 -12.54
N LEU A 62 -10.44 4.48 -11.22
CA LEU A 62 -9.69 3.64 -10.26
C LEU A 62 -9.81 2.13 -10.53
N ARG A 63 -10.82 1.72 -11.31
CA ARG A 63 -11.02 0.31 -11.71
C ARG A 63 -10.38 -0.02 -13.04
N LYS A 64 -10.01 0.95 -13.86
CA LYS A 64 -8.87 0.81 -14.77
C LYS A 64 -7.56 0.97 -13.98
N GLN A 65 -7.60 0.46 -12.73
CA GLN A 65 -6.50 0.24 -11.81
C GLN A 65 -6.52 -1.04 -10.90
N ALA A 66 -6.82 -2.30 -11.31
CA ALA A 66 -7.41 -2.92 -12.49
C ALA A 66 -6.57 -4.10 -13.11
N GLU A 67 -5.57 -3.84 -13.98
CA GLU A 67 -4.97 -4.80 -14.93
C GLU A 67 -3.41 -4.82 -15.06
N ASP A 68 -2.69 -3.68 -14.99
CA ASP A 68 -1.27 -3.57 -15.47
C ASP A 68 -0.11 -3.85 -14.47
N LEU A 69 0.15 -3.04 -13.42
CA LEU A 69 1.42 -3.11 -12.64
C LEU A 69 1.60 -4.36 -11.75
N GLU A 70 0.58 -5.20 -11.57
CA GLU A 70 0.79 -6.59 -11.13
C GLU A 70 1.68 -7.33 -12.12
N SER A 71 1.54 -7.12 -13.44
CA SER A 71 2.53 -7.57 -14.43
C SER A 71 3.92 -6.94 -14.19
N MET A 72 4.01 -5.63 -13.94
CA MET A 72 5.29 -4.95 -13.66
C MET A 72 5.98 -5.44 -12.37
N ALA A 73 5.26 -6.07 -11.45
CA ALA A 73 5.79 -6.52 -10.17
C ALA A 73 6.21 -8.00 -10.17
N GLU A 74 5.72 -8.82 -11.11
CA GLU A 74 6.32 -10.13 -11.39
C GLU A 74 7.62 -9.98 -12.17
N GLU A 75 7.63 -9.13 -13.20
CA GLU A 75 8.81 -8.77 -13.98
C GLU A 75 9.98 -8.30 -13.07
N LYS A 76 9.70 -7.44 -12.08
CA LYS A 76 10.69 -6.98 -11.09
C LYS A 76 11.21 -8.06 -10.13
N LEU A 77 10.50 -9.16 -9.91
CA LEU A 77 10.90 -10.21 -8.96
C LEU A 77 11.83 -11.25 -9.61
N ASP A 78 11.60 -11.58 -10.88
CA ASP A 78 12.55 -12.40 -11.65
C ASP A 78 13.84 -11.63 -11.92
N ASP A 79 13.75 -10.34 -12.27
CA ASP A 79 14.91 -9.45 -12.36
C ASP A 79 15.70 -9.40 -11.04
N LEU A 80 15.01 -9.19 -9.91
CA LEU A 80 15.65 -9.15 -8.59
C LEU A 80 16.34 -10.50 -8.27
N THR A 81 15.69 -11.62 -8.57
CA THR A 81 16.21 -12.96 -8.27
C THR A 81 17.44 -13.31 -9.11
N ASN A 82 17.42 -12.98 -10.40
CA ASN A 82 18.54 -13.22 -11.31
C ASN A 82 19.74 -12.31 -10.96
N ASN A 83 19.49 -11.03 -10.66
CA ASN A 83 20.52 -10.12 -10.18
C ASN A 83 21.12 -10.58 -8.84
N ILE A 84 20.31 -11.08 -7.90
CA ILE A 84 20.80 -11.61 -6.61
C ILE A 84 21.67 -12.85 -6.81
N LYS A 85 21.27 -13.82 -7.66
CA LYS A 85 22.07 -15.02 -7.93
C LYS A 85 23.40 -14.67 -8.59
N HIS A 86 23.38 -13.87 -9.65
CA HIS A 86 24.59 -13.47 -10.37
C HIS A 86 25.54 -12.65 -9.48
N LYS A 87 25.01 -11.83 -8.57
CA LYS A 87 25.80 -11.10 -7.57
C LYS A 87 26.36 -12.03 -6.49
N ALA A 88 25.56 -12.97 -5.97
CA ALA A 88 26.01 -13.96 -4.99
C ALA A 88 27.13 -14.87 -5.54
N GLU A 89 27.04 -15.27 -6.82
CA GLU A 89 28.09 -16.05 -7.50
C GLU A 89 29.37 -15.21 -7.70
N SER A 90 29.26 -13.94 -8.07
CA SER A 90 30.45 -13.05 -8.17
C SER A 90 31.15 -12.82 -6.82
N PHE A 91 30.42 -12.79 -5.70
CA PHE A 91 31.01 -12.74 -4.36
C PHE A 91 31.64 -14.07 -3.94
N LYS A 92 31.08 -15.19 -4.39
CA LYS A 92 31.60 -16.54 -4.11
C LYS A 92 32.85 -16.90 -4.93
N ASN A 93 33.10 -16.19 -6.04
CA ASN A 93 34.25 -16.40 -6.93
C ASN A 93 35.39 -15.38 -6.74
N ASN A 94 35.28 -14.43 -5.80
CA ASN A 94 36.32 -13.44 -5.48
C ASN A 94 36.89 -13.62 -4.06
N HIS A 95 36.92 -14.87 -3.59
CA HIS A 95 37.72 -15.40 -2.48
C HIS A 95 38.06 -16.87 -2.78
#